data_AF-K1TY26-F1
#
_entry.id   AF-K1TY26-F1
#
_cell.length_a   1.000
_cell.length_b   1.000
_cell.length_c   1.000
_cell.angle_alpha   90.00
_cell.angle_beta   90.00
_cell.angle_gamma   90.00
#
_symmetry.space_group_name_H-M   'P 1'
#
loop_
_entity.id
_entity.type
_entity.pdbx_description
1 polymer ?
#
loop_
_entity_poly.entity_id
_entity_poly.type
_entity_poly.pdbx_seq_one_letter_code
_entity_poly.pdbx_strand_id
1 'polypeptide(L)'
;GTELVAFRTGNRVTLDYLNAYAIKPENRVDVNKPFHPSRMTREQAKEAYPEWYQRVVVEGNKRKKKWDIAGKVHGDDPYALYHWWLRQIGSIEGGHRYFYLMCLAIYAYKCDVPKQQLRQDMRTAFEDLQMVKHENALTEEDIRSALEAYDKEYYNFTIADIEKLTNVRVERNKRNGRTQEQHMEVMRAIQTVTNPN
;
A
#
# COMPACT_ATOMS: atom_id res chain seq x y z
N GLY A 1 16.68 30.20 9.10
CA GLY A 1 16.87 29.25 7.99
C GLY A 1 17.82 28.17 8.44
N THR A 2 17.59 26.92 8.07
CA THR A 2 18.43 25.79 8.48
C THR A 2 19.74 25.81 7.68
N GLU A 3 20.90 25.81 8.37
CA GLU A 3 22.21 25.70 7.70
C GLU A 3 22.39 24.29 7.12
N LEU A 4 22.60 24.22 5.80
CA LEU A 4 22.95 22.98 5.10
C LEU A 4 24.47 22.85 5.05
N VAL A 5 25.02 21.89 5.77
CA VAL A 5 26.43 21.52 5.72
C VAL A 5 26.60 20.39 4.71
N ALA A 6 27.40 20.61 3.65
CA ALA A 6 27.78 19.60 2.68
C ALA A 6 29.29 19.42 2.67
N PHE A 7 29.76 18.17 2.63
CA PHE A 7 31.17 17.83 2.53
C PHE A 7 31.55 17.58 1.07
N ARG A 8 32.70 18.12 0.64
CA ARG A 8 33.23 17.87 -0.70
C ARG A 8 33.72 16.43 -0.80
N THR A 9 32.98 15.58 -1.50
CA THR A 9 33.44 14.23 -1.85
C THR A 9 34.41 14.28 -3.04
N GLY A 10 35.23 13.24 -3.19
CA GLY A 10 36.11 13.06 -4.35
C GLY A 10 35.35 12.85 -5.66
N ASN A 11 36.11 12.69 -6.75
CA ASN A 11 35.55 12.40 -8.07
C ASN A 11 34.85 11.02 -8.10
N ARG A 12 33.89 10.86 -9.02
CA ARG A 12 33.24 9.56 -9.27
C ARG A 12 34.30 8.53 -9.69
N VAL A 13 34.25 7.35 -9.11
CA VAL A 13 35.10 6.21 -9.47
C VAL A 13 34.31 5.18 -10.28
N THR A 14 35.00 4.38 -11.10
CA THR A 14 34.38 3.32 -11.90
C THR A 14 34.26 2.01 -11.10
N LEU A 15 33.33 1.14 -11.50
CA LEU A 15 33.23 -0.20 -10.92
C LEU A 15 34.49 -1.03 -11.18
N ASP A 16 35.16 -0.83 -12.32
CA ASP A 16 36.44 -1.48 -12.64
C ASP A 16 37.55 -1.08 -11.66
N TYR A 17 37.61 0.21 -11.29
CA TYR A 17 38.52 0.69 -10.27
C TYR A 17 38.24 0.02 -8.91
N LEU A 18 36.98 -0.09 -8.50
CA LEU A 18 36.60 -0.77 -7.26
C LEU A 18 36.91 -2.28 -7.30
N ASN A 19 36.69 -2.93 -8.45
CA ASN A 19 36.96 -4.35 -8.66
C ASN A 19 38.45 -4.70 -8.54
N ALA A 20 39.36 -3.75 -8.82
CA ALA A 20 40.79 -3.95 -8.64
C ALA A 20 41.19 -4.19 -7.18
N TYR A 21 40.41 -3.67 -6.22
CA TYR A 21 40.63 -3.87 -4.78
C TYR A 21 39.94 -5.13 -4.24
N ALA A 22 39.10 -5.80 -5.02
CA ALA A 22 38.49 -7.07 -4.64
C ALA A 22 39.49 -8.23 -4.84
N ILE A 23 40.04 -8.71 -3.71
CA ILE A 23 41.04 -9.80 -3.66
C ILE A 23 40.50 -11.10 -4.25
N LYS A 24 39.23 -11.42 -3.96
CA LYS A 24 38.55 -12.61 -4.48
C LYS A 24 37.75 -12.26 -5.73
N PRO A 25 37.93 -12.99 -6.86
CA PRO A 25 37.17 -12.74 -8.09
C PRO A 25 35.65 -12.79 -7.91
N GLU A 26 35.17 -13.62 -6.98
CA GLU A 26 33.75 -13.79 -6.61
C GLU A 26 33.09 -12.51 -6.09
N ASN A 27 33.89 -11.61 -5.50
CA ASN A 27 33.42 -10.36 -4.89
C ASN A 27 33.46 -9.18 -5.87
N ARG A 28 33.90 -9.41 -7.12
CA ARG A 28 33.90 -8.40 -8.16
C ARG A 28 32.48 -8.22 -8.70
N VAL A 29 32.10 -6.98 -8.95
CA VAL A 29 30.83 -6.62 -9.57
C VAL A 29 30.95 -6.83 -11.08
N ASP A 30 30.19 -7.78 -11.64
CA ASP A 30 30.06 -7.95 -13.09
C ASP A 30 29.00 -6.99 -13.64
N VAL A 31 29.44 -6.01 -14.42
CA VAL A 31 28.57 -5.00 -15.06
C VAL A 31 27.66 -5.58 -16.14
N ASN A 32 28.00 -6.74 -16.72
CA ASN A 32 27.22 -7.37 -17.78
C ASN A 32 26.12 -8.27 -17.21
N LYS A 33 26.20 -8.62 -15.92
CA LYS A 33 25.20 -9.46 -15.26
C LYS A 33 24.16 -8.60 -14.55
N PRO A 34 22.87 -8.77 -14.83
CA PRO A 34 21.83 -8.12 -14.05
C PRO A 34 21.91 -8.53 -12.58
N PHE A 35 21.80 -7.56 -11.68
CA PHE A 35 21.81 -7.78 -10.22
C PHE A 35 20.77 -8.83 -9.77
N HIS A 36 19.63 -8.91 -10.46
CA HIS A 36 18.66 -10.00 -10.35
C HIS A 36 18.32 -10.53 -11.74
N PRO A 37 18.89 -11.67 -12.17
CA PRO A 37 18.55 -12.28 -13.45
C PRO A 37 17.10 -12.78 -13.46
N SER A 38 16.39 -12.62 -14.57
CA SER A 38 15.03 -13.13 -14.70
C SER A 38 15.03 -14.65 -14.77
N ARG A 39 14.04 -15.28 -14.13
CA ARG A 39 13.87 -16.75 -14.18
C ARG A 39 13.21 -17.24 -15.47
N MET A 40 12.71 -16.32 -16.31
CA MET A 40 12.04 -16.62 -17.58
C MET A 40 12.56 -15.69 -18.68
N THR A 41 12.49 -16.13 -19.93
CA THR A 41 12.75 -15.31 -21.11
C THR A 41 11.55 -14.39 -21.40
N ARG A 42 11.75 -13.37 -22.26
CA ARG A 42 10.65 -12.48 -22.67
C ARG A 42 9.55 -13.20 -23.46
N GLU A 43 9.92 -14.17 -24.28
CA GLU A 43 8.95 -14.97 -25.05
C GLU A 43 8.10 -15.84 -24.14
N GLN A 44 8.73 -16.53 -23.17
CA GLN A 44 8.02 -17.28 -22.13
C GLN A 44 7.11 -16.38 -21.30
N ALA A 45 7.57 -15.15 -20.96
CA ALA A 45 6.75 -14.18 -20.25
C ALA A 45 5.54 -13.70 -21.07
N LYS A 46 5.68 -13.59 -22.40
CA LYS A 46 4.59 -13.22 -23.31
C LYS A 46 3.49 -14.27 -23.34
N GLU A 47 3.87 -15.54 -23.34
CA GLU A 47 2.92 -16.67 -23.35
C GLU A 47 2.26 -16.87 -21.97
N ALA A 48 3.04 -16.88 -20.90
CA ALA A 48 2.53 -17.13 -19.55
C ALA A 48 1.78 -15.93 -18.95
N TYR A 49 2.14 -14.69 -19.34
CA TYR A 49 1.56 -13.46 -18.78
C TYR A 49 1.25 -12.43 -19.88
N PRO A 50 0.33 -12.72 -20.80
CA PRO A 50 0.06 -11.89 -21.96
C PRO A 50 -0.37 -10.46 -21.58
N GLU A 51 -1.24 -10.30 -20.58
CA GLU A 51 -1.65 -8.97 -20.09
C GLU A 51 -0.48 -8.17 -19.51
N TRP A 52 0.41 -8.82 -18.74
CA TRP A 52 1.58 -8.16 -18.18
C TRP A 52 2.54 -7.76 -19.29
N TYR A 53 2.77 -8.63 -20.28
CA TYR A 53 3.67 -8.36 -21.40
C TYR A 53 3.19 -7.16 -22.22
N GLN A 54 1.90 -7.16 -22.58
CA GLN A 54 1.28 -6.04 -23.30
C GLN A 54 1.47 -4.72 -22.53
N ARG A 55 1.08 -4.70 -21.25
CA ARG A 55 1.14 -3.48 -20.44
C ARG A 55 2.56 -3.00 -20.14
N VAL A 56 3.48 -3.90 -19.81
CA VAL A 56 4.81 -3.55 -19.28
C VAL A 56 5.85 -3.46 -20.39
N VAL A 57 5.79 -4.36 -21.38
CA VAL A 57 6.78 -4.45 -22.46
C VAL A 57 6.35 -3.65 -23.68
N VAL A 58 5.09 -3.76 -24.12
CA VAL A 58 4.60 -3.06 -25.31
C VAL A 58 4.24 -1.60 -24.98
N GLU A 59 3.38 -1.38 -23.98
CA GLU A 59 2.92 -0.04 -23.60
C GLU A 59 3.92 0.70 -22.71
N GLY A 60 4.96 0.03 -22.20
CA GLY A 60 5.97 0.61 -21.31
C GLY A 60 5.43 1.01 -19.92
N ASN A 61 4.18 0.67 -19.60
CA ASN A 61 3.54 0.97 -18.33
C ASN A 61 4.03 -0.01 -17.26
N LYS A 62 5.17 0.30 -16.66
CA LYS A 62 5.77 -0.47 -15.54
C LYS A 62 5.08 -0.24 -14.20
N ARG A 63 3.97 0.51 -14.14
CA ARG A 63 3.26 0.80 -12.88
C ARG A 63 2.72 -0.52 -12.30
N LYS A 64 2.57 -0.61 -10.98
CA LYS A 64 1.87 -1.74 -10.37
C LYS A 64 0.37 -1.64 -10.70
N LYS A 65 -0.28 -2.75 -11.02
CA LYS A 65 -1.73 -2.78 -11.27
C LYS A 65 -2.42 -2.46 -9.94
N LYS A 66 -3.20 -1.37 -9.93
CA LYS A 66 -4.08 -1.04 -8.80
C LYS A 66 -5.14 -2.15 -8.69
N TRP A 67 -5.48 -2.54 -7.46
CA TRP A 67 -6.60 -3.44 -7.24
C TRP A 67 -7.89 -2.75 -7.65
N ASP A 68 -8.66 -3.38 -8.54
CA ASP A 68 -10.04 -2.97 -8.80
C ASP A 68 -10.90 -3.38 -7.60
N ILE A 69 -11.21 -2.40 -6.76
CA ILE A 69 -12.01 -2.60 -5.55
C ILE A 69 -13.49 -2.61 -5.91
N ALA A 70 -13.94 -1.70 -6.79
CA ALA A 70 -15.34 -1.61 -7.21
C ALA A 70 -15.84 -2.94 -7.80
N GLY A 71 -15.04 -3.57 -8.67
CA GLY A 71 -15.37 -4.89 -9.22
C GLY A 71 -15.36 -6.06 -8.23
N LYS A 72 -14.95 -5.83 -6.97
CA LYS A 72 -14.89 -6.84 -5.90
C LYS A 72 -15.89 -6.61 -4.77
N VAL A 73 -16.56 -5.46 -4.75
CA VAL A 73 -17.64 -5.21 -3.79
C VAL A 73 -18.85 -6.03 -4.22
N HIS A 74 -19.42 -6.79 -3.29
CA HIS A 74 -20.71 -7.43 -3.49
C HIS A 74 -21.81 -6.42 -3.16
N GLY A 75 -22.58 -5.97 -4.15
CA GLY A 75 -23.68 -5.02 -4.00
C GLY A 75 -23.65 -3.88 -5.02
N ASP A 76 -24.55 -2.91 -4.86
CA ASP A 76 -24.75 -1.80 -5.81
C ASP A 76 -23.87 -0.56 -5.54
N ASP A 77 -23.15 -0.54 -4.42
CA ASP A 77 -22.30 0.59 -4.02
C ASP A 77 -20.83 0.36 -4.38
N PRO A 78 -20.30 0.98 -5.46
CA PRO A 78 -18.91 0.83 -5.87
C PRO A 78 -17.92 1.45 -4.86
N TYR A 79 -18.40 2.30 -3.94
CA TYR A 79 -17.60 2.99 -2.94
C TYR A 79 -17.82 2.45 -1.52
N ALA A 80 -18.37 1.23 -1.38
CA ALA A 80 -18.75 0.67 -0.08
C ALA A 80 -17.64 0.72 0.98
N LEU A 81 -16.38 0.48 0.58
CA LEU A 81 -15.23 0.55 1.48
C LEU A 81 -14.91 1.99 1.93
N TYR A 82 -15.06 2.96 1.03
CA TYR A 82 -14.91 4.38 1.34
C TYR A 82 -16.03 4.86 2.28
N HIS A 83 -17.29 4.51 1.99
CA HIS A 83 -18.42 4.84 2.86
C HIS A 83 -18.32 4.13 4.21
N TRP A 84 -17.78 2.91 4.27
CA TRP A 84 -17.48 2.24 5.53
C TRP A 84 -16.49 3.02 6.38
N TRP A 85 -15.45 3.61 5.77
CA TRP A 85 -14.49 4.46 6.48
C TRP A 85 -15.15 5.74 7.02
N LEU A 86 -16.00 6.39 6.23
CA LEU A 86 -16.74 7.58 6.66
C LEU A 86 -17.55 7.35 7.94
N ARG A 87 -18.12 6.14 8.10
CA ARG A 87 -18.87 5.76 9.30
C ARG A 87 -18.00 5.58 10.56
N GLN A 88 -16.67 5.53 10.43
CA GLN A 88 -15.76 5.36 11.56
C GLN A 88 -15.49 6.67 12.31
N ILE A 89 -15.97 7.81 11.84
CA ILE A 89 -15.67 9.12 12.44
C ILE A 89 -16.00 9.20 13.94
N GLY A 90 -17.07 8.51 14.38
CA GLY A 90 -17.50 8.50 15.78
C GLY A 90 -16.60 7.71 16.73
N SER A 91 -15.66 6.89 16.22
CA SER A 91 -14.69 6.16 17.04
C SER A 91 -13.33 6.85 17.14
N ILE A 92 -13.18 8.04 16.55
CA ILE A 92 -11.90 8.75 16.48
C ILE A 92 -11.63 9.52 17.77
N GLU A 93 -10.49 9.24 18.39
CA GLU A 93 -9.99 9.97 19.54
C GLU A 93 -9.14 11.17 19.11
N GLY A 94 -8.93 12.13 20.02
CA GLY A 94 -8.33 13.44 19.72
C GLY A 94 -6.97 13.39 18.99
N GLY A 95 -6.09 12.46 19.37
CA GLY A 95 -4.76 12.28 18.74
C GLY A 95 -4.82 11.70 17.33
N HIS A 96 -5.97 11.18 16.90
CA HIS A 96 -6.15 10.44 15.65
C HIS A 96 -6.93 11.20 14.57
N ARG A 97 -7.38 12.44 14.86
CA ARG A 97 -8.20 13.25 13.96
C ARG A 97 -7.55 13.50 12.60
N TYR A 98 -6.29 13.92 12.57
CA TYR A 98 -5.53 14.09 11.31
C TYR A 98 -5.44 12.77 10.54
N PHE A 99 -5.09 11.67 11.23
CA PHE A 99 -4.91 10.37 10.59
C PHE A 99 -6.22 9.82 10.01
N TYR A 100 -7.37 10.17 10.58
CA TYR A 100 -8.66 9.89 9.97
C TYR A 100 -8.80 10.57 8.60
N LEU A 101 -8.52 11.87 8.52
CA LEU A 101 -8.60 12.64 7.26
C LEU A 101 -7.59 12.11 6.23
N MET A 102 -6.37 11.80 6.66
CA MET A 102 -5.36 11.19 5.80
C MET A 102 -5.84 9.83 5.26
N CYS A 103 -6.37 8.96 6.11
CA CYS A 103 -6.91 7.67 5.70
C CYS A 103 -8.14 7.82 4.80
N LEU A 104 -8.97 8.85 5.00
CA LEU A 104 -10.11 9.16 4.13
C LEU A 104 -9.65 9.45 2.69
N ALA A 105 -8.57 10.22 2.53
CA ALA A 105 -7.97 10.46 1.22
C ALA A 105 -7.40 9.19 0.58
N ILE A 106 -6.75 8.33 1.37
CA ILE A 106 -6.23 7.03 0.91
C ILE A 106 -7.38 6.12 0.44
N TYR A 107 -8.47 6.02 1.22
CA TYR A 107 -9.64 5.22 0.85
C TYR A 107 -10.35 5.76 -0.39
N ALA A 108 -10.47 7.07 -0.52
CA ALA A 108 -11.01 7.70 -1.72
C ALA A 108 -10.17 7.34 -2.96
N TYR A 109 -8.84 7.44 -2.86
CA TYR A 109 -7.96 7.05 -3.96
C TYR A 109 -8.08 5.56 -4.27
N LYS A 110 -8.13 4.70 -3.24
CA LYS A 110 -8.29 3.24 -3.40
C LYS A 110 -9.59 2.87 -4.11
N CYS A 111 -10.69 3.58 -3.83
CA CYS A 111 -12.02 3.29 -4.37
C CYS A 111 -12.38 4.13 -5.61
N ASP A 112 -11.43 4.91 -6.17
CA ASP A 112 -11.67 5.79 -7.33
C ASP A 112 -12.75 6.86 -7.10
N VAL A 113 -12.91 7.29 -5.84
CA VAL A 113 -13.82 8.40 -5.48
C VAL A 113 -13.26 9.71 -6.04
N PRO A 114 -14.04 10.51 -6.78
CA PRO A 114 -13.57 11.77 -7.34
C PRO A 114 -13.01 12.72 -6.27
N LYS A 115 -11.88 13.37 -6.57
CA LYS A 115 -11.23 14.31 -5.63
C LYS A 115 -12.15 15.47 -5.20
N GLN A 116 -13.10 15.87 -6.04
CA GLN A 116 -14.11 16.88 -5.69
C GLN A 116 -15.05 16.38 -4.59
N GLN A 117 -15.54 15.15 -4.68
CA GLN A 117 -16.37 14.53 -3.65
C GLN A 117 -15.60 14.38 -2.35
N LEU A 118 -14.36 13.86 -2.41
CA LEU A 118 -13.48 13.76 -1.23
C LEU A 118 -13.30 15.11 -0.52
N ARG A 119 -13.13 16.22 -1.25
CA ARG A 119 -12.99 17.54 -0.64
C ARG A 119 -14.23 17.95 0.16
N GLN A 120 -15.43 17.64 -0.36
CA GLN A 120 -16.67 17.94 0.34
C GLN A 120 -16.81 17.06 1.60
N ASP A 121 -16.62 15.75 1.45
CA ASP A 121 -16.71 14.80 2.56
C ASP A 121 -15.68 15.10 3.66
N MET A 122 -14.47 15.50 3.28
CA MET A 122 -13.41 15.87 4.22
C MET A 122 -13.74 17.15 5.00
N ARG A 123 -14.42 18.13 4.38
CA ARG A 123 -14.89 19.34 5.09
C ARG A 123 -15.96 18.99 6.12
N THR A 124 -16.93 18.16 5.74
CA THR A 124 -17.95 17.67 6.68
C THR A 124 -17.33 16.90 7.84
N ALA A 125 -16.41 15.97 7.55
CA ALA A 125 -15.70 15.24 8.60
C ALA A 125 -14.83 16.15 9.48
N PHE A 126 -14.25 17.21 8.92
CA PHE A 126 -13.44 18.16 9.69
C PHE A 126 -14.27 18.87 10.77
N GLU A 127 -15.48 19.31 10.45
CA GLU A 127 -16.39 19.96 11.41
C GLU A 127 -16.69 19.03 12.61
N ASP A 128 -16.97 17.76 12.35
CA ASP A 128 -17.20 16.77 13.41
C ASP A 128 -15.95 16.50 14.25
N LEU A 129 -14.78 16.38 13.61
CA LEU A 129 -13.52 16.10 14.30
C LEU A 129 -13.03 17.28 15.14
N GLN A 130 -13.38 18.52 14.78
CA GLN A 130 -13.05 19.69 15.61
C GLN A 130 -13.70 19.62 17.00
N MET A 131 -14.83 18.93 17.12
CA MET A 131 -15.53 18.76 18.40
C MET A 131 -14.84 17.73 19.31
N VAL A 132 -13.99 16.87 18.76
CA VAL A 132 -13.22 15.88 19.53
C VAL A 132 -12.04 16.58 20.22
N LYS A 133 -12.04 16.57 21.55
CA LYS A 133 -11.04 17.25 22.39
C LYS A 133 -9.63 16.69 22.20
N HIS A 134 -8.66 17.57 21.99
CA HIS A 134 -7.23 17.28 22.02
C HIS A 134 -6.44 18.59 22.28
N GLU A 135 -5.18 18.47 22.67
CA GLU A 135 -4.30 19.61 22.95
C GLU A 135 -4.02 20.45 21.69
N ASN A 136 -3.79 19.79 20.56
CA ASN A 136 -3.54 20.46 19.29
C ASN A 136 -4.85 20.86 18.62
N ALA A 137 -4.92 22.03 17.99
CA ALA A 137 -6.08 22.41 17.18
C ALA A 137 -6.04 21.68 15.82
N LEU A 138 -7.21 21.30 15.31
CA LEU A 138 -7.36 20.82 13.94
C LEU A 138 -7.72 22.02 13.04
N THR A 139 -6.99 22.21 11.95
CA THR A 139 -7.00 23.40 11.09
C THR A 139 -7.19 23.04 9.61
N GLU A 140 -7.53 24.02 8.77
CA GLU A 140 -7.61 23.82 7.32
C GLU A 140 -6.29 23.35 6.69
N GLU A 141 -5.15 23.58 7.36
CA GLU A 141 -3.86 23.03 6.93
C GLU A 141 -3.84 21.49 6.99
N ASP A 142 -4.52 20.91 7.98
CA ASP A 142 -4.64 19.46 8.12
C ASP A 142 -5.45 18.86 6.96
N ILE A 143 -6.49 19.56 6.48
CA ILE A 143 -7.23 19.18 5.26
C ILE A 143 -6.28 19.23 4.06
N ARG A 144 -5.52 20.32 3.90
CA ARG A 144 -4.58 20.47 2.78
C ARG A 144 -3.55 19.35 2.76
N SER A 145 -2.92 19.07 3.90
CA SER A 145 -1.95 18.00 4.06
C SER A 145 -2.57 16.62 3.83
N ALA A 146 -3.76 16.34 4.38
CA ALA A 146 -4.44 15.06 4.18
C ALA A 146 -4.79 14.81 2.71
N LEU A 147 -5.18 15.86 1.95
CA LEU A 147 -5.46 15.75 0.52
C LEU A 147 -4.23 15.41 -0.34
N GLU A 148 -3.01 15.59 0.18
CA GLU A 148 -1.78 15.12 -0.49
C GLU A 148 -1.69 13.59 -0.48
N ALA A 149 -2.33 12.91 0.49
CA ALA A 149 -2.41 11.45 0.55
C ALA A 149 -3.39 10.84 -0.47
N TYR A 150 -4.13 11.66 -1.23
CA TYR A 150 -4.85 11.23 -2.44
C TYR A 150 -3.84 11.00 -3.58
N ASP A 151 -2.98 10.01 -3.39
CA ASP A 151 -1.90 9.69 -4.31
C ASP A 151 -1.69 8.17 -4.42
N LYS A 152 -1.16 7.75 -5.57
CA LYS A 152 -0.85 6.34 -5.88
C LYS A 152 0.16 5.73 -4.90
N GLU A 153 1.01 6.51 -4.26
CA GLU A 153 2.02 5.97 -3.34
C GLU A 153 1.36 5.35 -2.11
N TYR A 154 0.16 5.81 -1.77
CA TYR A 154 -0.58 5.37 -0.60
C TYR A 154 -1.62 4.27 -0.87
N TYR A 155 -1.87 3.82 -2.12
CA TYR A 155 -2.87 2.75 -2.31
C TYR A 155 -2.43 1.39 -1.73
N ASN A 156 -1.14 1.20 -1.42
CA ASN A 156 -0.63 0.00 -0.76
C ASN A 156 -0.65 0.09 0.77
N PHE A 157 -1.21 1.16 1.35
CA PHE A 157 -1.29 1.32 2.80
C PHE A 157 -2.01 0.12 3.44
N THR A 158 -1.37 -0.52 4.41
CA THR A 158 -1.88 -1.79 4.95
C THR A 158 -2.95 -1.55 6.02
N ILE A 159 -3.79 -2.56 6.27
CA ILE A 159 -4.76 -2.49 7.38
C ILE A 159 -4.04 -2.25 8.71
N ALA A 160 -2.89 -2.88 8.93
CA ALA A 160 -2.13 -2.72 10.17
C ALA A 160 -1.64 -1.26 10.36
N ASP A 161 -1.24 -0.59 9.28
CA ASP A 161 -0.84 0.83 9.34
C ASP A 161 -2.04 1.72 9.65
N ILE A 162 -3.22 1.44 9.05
CA ILE A 162 -4.47 2.16 9.34
C ILE A 162 -4.83 2.01 10.82
N GLU A 163 -4.87 0.77 11.32
CA GLU A 163 -5.18 0.47 12.73
C GLU A 163 -4.21 1.19 13.67
N LYS A 164 -2.91 1.18 13.35
CA LYS A 164 -1.87 1.84 14.16
C LYS A 164 -2.02 3.36 14.20
N LEU A 165 -2.37 3.98 13.08
CA LEU A 165 -2.46 5.44 12.98
C LEU A 165 -3.78 6.00 13.52
N THR A 166 -4.86 5.24 13.41
CA THR A 166 -6.21 5.75 13.69
C THR A 166 -6.83 5.18 14.95
N ASN A 167 -6.24 4.12 15.51
CA ASN A 167 -6.80 3.32 16.59
C ASN A 167 -8.17 2.68 16.26
N VAL A 168 -8.57 2.69 14.98
CA VAL A 168 -9.80 2.04 14.50
C VAL A 168 -9.50 0.60 14.17
N ARG A 169 -10.18 -0.34 14.86
CA ARG A 169 -10.05 -1.78 14.59
C ARG A 169 -10.75 -2.15 13.28
N VAL A 170 -10.05 -2.88 12.41
CA VAL A 170 -10.63 -3.41 11.17
C VAL A 170 -10.71 -4.93 11.26
N GLU A 171 -11.94 -5.45 11.29
CA GLU A 171 -12.13 -6.90 11.26
C GLU A 171 -11.71 -7.48 9.92
N ARG A 172 -10.93 -8.57 9.98
CA ARG A 172 -10.39 -9.21 8.78
C ARG A 172 -11.32 -10.35 8.38
N ASN A 173 -11.90 -10.24 7.18
CA ASN A 173 -12.65 -11.34 6.58
C ASN A 173 -11.76 -12.59 6.45
N LYS A 174 -12.24 -13.71 6.99
CA LYS A 174 -11.57 -15.00 6.86
C LYS A 174 -11.74 -15.49 5.42
N ARG A 175 -10.65 -15.66 4.68
CA ARG A 175 -10.66 -16.11 3.27
C ARG A 175 -11.38 -17.44 3.05
N ASN A 176 -11.40 -18.31 4.05
CA ASN A 176 -12.02 -19.63 4.01
C ASN A 176 -13.25 -19.75 4.92
N GLY A 177 -13.69 -18.67 5.57
CA GLY A 177 -14.77 -18.67 6.56
C GLY A 177 -14.50 -19.49 7.84
N ARG A 178 -13.36 -20.18 7.95
CA ARG A 178 -13.05 -21.14 9.01
C ARG A 178 -12.08 -20.54 10.02
N THR A 179 -12.24 -20.86 11.30
CA THR A 179 -11.18 -20.62 12.30
C THR A 179 -9.94 -21.43 11.95
N GLN A 180 -8.78 -21.03 12.48
CA GLN A 180 -7.55 -21.82 12.32
C GLN A 180 -7.76 -23.25 12.84
N GLU A 181 -8.44 -23.40 13.97
CA GLU A 181 -8.80 -24.70 14.54
C GLU A 181 -9.63 -25.55 13.56
N GLN A 182 -10.72 -25.01 13.01
CA GLN A 182 -11.54 -25.70 12.02
C GLN A 182 -10.76 -26.07 10.75
N HIS A 183 -9.84 -25.20 10.31
CA HIS A 183 -8.98 -25.52 9.18
C HIS A 183 -8.02 -26.68 9.51
N MET A 184 -7.42 -26.68 10.70
CA MET A 184 -6.54 -27.74 11.17
C MET A 184 -7.29 -29.06 11.38
N GLU A 185 -8.52 -29.03 11.87
CA GLU A 185 -9.38 -30.22 11.99
C GLU A 185 -9.69 -30.83 10.62
N VAL A 186 -10.07 -30.01 9.64
CA VAL A 186 -10.29 -30.48 8.27
C VAL A 186 -9.01 -31.06 7.67
N MET A 187 -7.86 -30.40 7.86
CA MET A 187 -6.57 -30.93 7.40
C MET A 187 -6.23 -32.27 8.05
N ARG A 188 -6.43 -32.40 9.37
CA ARG A 188 -6.21 -33.66 10.10
C ARG A 188 -7.16 -34.75 9.63
N ALA A 189 -8.44 -34.46 9.44
CA ALA A 189 -9.42 -35.42 8.92
C ALA A 189 -9.03 -35.91 7.52
N ILE A 190 -8.62 -35.00 6.62
CA ILE A 190 -8.13 -35.36 5.29
C ILE A 190 -6.82 -36.16 5.38
N GLN A 191 -5.92 -35.81 6.30
CA GLN A 191 -4.68 -36.54 6.54
C GLN A 191 -4.98 -37.97 7.00
N THR A 192 -5.92 -38.17 7.92
CA THR A 192 -6.36 -39.50 8.37
C THR A 192 -6.91 -40.33 7.21
N VAL A 193 -7.62 -39.70 6.26
CA VAL A 193 -8.17 -40.40 5.07
C VAL A 193 -7.08 -40.70 4.04
N THR A 194 -6.16 -39.77 3.79
CA THR A 194 -5.13 -39.90 2.74
C THR A 194 -3.89 -40.67 3.19
N ASN A 195 -3.59 -40.66 4.50
CA ASN A 195 -2.50 -41.38 5.13
C ASN A 195 -3.01 -42.05 6.43
N PRO A 196 -3.72 -43.18 6.32
CA PRO A 196 -4.38 -43.84 7.45
C PRO A 196 -3.45 -44.59 8.43
N ASN A 197 -2.19 -44.17 8.58
CA ASN A 197 -1.20 -44.81 9.46
C ASN A 197 -0.69 -43.86 10.55
#